data_AF-A0A962TKU6-F1
#
_entry.id   AF-A0A962TKU6-F1
#
_cell.length_a   1.000
_cell.length_b   1.000
_cell.length_c   1.000
_cell.angle_alpha   90.00
_cell.angle_beta   90.00
_cell.angle_gamma   90.00
#
_symmetry.space_group_name_H-M   'P 1'
#
loop_
_entity.id
_entity.type
_entity.pdbx_description
1 polymer ?
#
loop_
_entity_poly.entity_id
_entity_poly.type
_entity_poly.pdbx_seq_one_letter_code
_entity_poly.pdbx_strand_id
1 'polypeptide(L)' 'MGKLEGKVALITGAGRGQGRAHAVLMAREGADIAALDICRDLPYPRYSLAKRSDLEETAR' A
#
# COMPACT_ATOMS: atom_id res chain seq x y z
N MET A 1 6.29 9.76 -20.12
CA MET A 1 6.92 8.73 -19.27
C MET A 1 6.70 9.15 -17.83
N GLY A 2 6.09 8.31 -17.00
CA GLY A 2 5.94 8.61 -15.57
C GLY A 2 7.32 8.66 -14.89
N LYS A 3 7.45 9.37 -13.77
CA LYS A 3 8.74 9.57 -13.09
C LYS A 3 9.36 8.28 -12.56
N LEU A 4 8.57 7.22 -12.42
CA LEU A 4 8.97 5.94 -11.82
C LEU A 4 8.87 4.77 -12.79
N GLU A 5 8.78 5.04 -14.09
CA GLU A 5 8.75 4.02 -15.13
C GLU A 5 9.90 3.00 -14.98
N GLY A 6 9.56 1.71 -15.02
CA GLY A 6 10.54 0.61 -14.92
C GLY A 6 11.16 0.44 -13.53
N LYS A 7 10.60 1.07 -12.49
CA LYS A 7 11.00 0.87 -11.09
C LYS A 7 10.04 -0.09 -10.40
N VAL A 8 10.58 -0.80 -9.40
CA VAL A 8 9.80 -1.62 -8.48
C VAL A 8 9.84 -0.96 -7.11
N ALA A 9 8.68 -0.78 -6.47
CA ALA A 9 8.56 -0.22 -5.12
C ALA A 9 7.96 -1.23 -4.15
N LEU A 10 8.68 -1.51 -3.06
CA LEU A 10 8.21 -2.31 -1.92
C LEU A 10 7.61 -1.38 -0.86
N ILE A 11 6.33 -1.54 -0.55
CA ILE A 11 5.61 -0.64 0.37
C ILE A 11 4.99 -1.44 1.51
N THR A 12 5.40 -1.13 2.75
CA THR A 12 4.81 -1.66 3.99
C THR A 12 3.73 -0.73 4.53
N GLY A 13 2.69 -1.28 5.15
CA GLY A 13 1.55 -0.49 5.62
C GLY A 13 0.68 0.01 4.47
N ALA A 14 0.67 -0.73 3.36
CA ALA A 14 0.04 -0.31 2.11
C ALA A 14 -1.49 -0.41 2.13
N GLY A 15 -2.11 -1.02 3.15
CA GLY A 15 -3.55 -1.27 3.15
C GLY A 15 -4.41 -0.01 3.23
N ARG A 16 -3.90 1.07 3.84
CA ARG A 16 -4.67 2.31 3.99
C ARG A 16 -3.80 3.55 4.18
N GLY A 17 -4.45 4.71 4.31
CA GLY A 17 -3.82 5.96 4.68
C GLY A 17 -2.65 6.31 3.75
N GLN A 18 -1.51 6.69 4.34
CA GLN A 18 -0.36 7.14 3.58
C GLN A 18 0.26 6.03 2.73
N GLY A 19 0.42 4.80 3.26
CA GLY A 19 1.00 3.70 2.48
C GLY A 19 0.22 3.43 1.19
N ARG A 20 -1.11 3.40 1.26
CA ARG A 20 -1.97 3.28 0.08
C ARG A 20 -1.84 4.47 -0.87
N ALA A 21 -1.86 5.69 -0.34
CA ALA A 21 -1.73 6.90 -1.17
C ALA A 21 -0.42 6.90 -1.96
N HIS A 22 0.68 6.46 -1.34
CA HIS A 22 1.97 6.33 -2.00
C HIS A 22 1.96 5.20 -3.04
N ALA A 23 1.40 4.03 -2.71
CA ALA A 23 1.28 2.92 -3.64
C ALA A 23 0.54 3.32 -4.93
N VAL A 24 -0.63 3.97 -4.78
CA VAL A 24 -1.45 4.40 -5.92
C VAL A 24 -0.75 5.49 -6.74
N LEU A 25 -0.12 6.48 -6.08
CA LEU A 25 0.60 7.53 -6.81
C LEU A 25 1.82 6.97 -7.55
N MET A 26 2.59 6.08 -6.92
CA MET A 26 3.77 5.48 -7.54
C MET A 26 3.40 4.59 -8.72
N ALA A 27 2.31 3.81 -8.60
CA ALA A 27 1.78 3.02 -9.71
C ALA A 27 1.36 3.90 -10.89
N ARG A 28 0.69 5.04 -10.63
CA ARG A 28 0.34 6.02 -11.68
C ARG A 28 1.55 6.64 -12.36
N GLU A 29 2.68 6.72 -11.67
CA GLU A 29 3.97 7.18 -12.22
C GLU A 29 4.79 6.06 -12.89
N GLY A 30 4.22 4.84 -13.04
CA GLY A 30 4.82 3.74 -13.81
C GLY A 30 5.64 2.73 -13.01
N ALA A 31 5.56 2.74 -11.67
CA ALA A 31 6.22 1.74 -10.85
C ALA A 31 5.39 0.47 -10.70
N ASP A 32 6.05 -0.70 -10.72
CA ASP A 32 5.48 -1.96 -10.24
C ASP A 32 5.50 -1.96 -8.70
N ILE A 33 4.37 -2.29 -8.08
CA ILE A 33 4.23 -2.19 -6.62
C ILE A 33 4.15 -3.58 -5.98
N ALA A 34 5.03 -3.84 -5.02
CA ALA A 34 4.88 -4.91 -4.04
C ALA A 34 4.30 -4.33 -2.75
N ALA A 35 2.98 -4.49 -2.56
CA ALA A 35 2.25 -3.94 -1.42
C ALA A 35 2.12 -4.95 -0.27
N LEU A 36 2.53 -4.56 0.93
CA LEU A 36 2.45 -5.37 2.14
C LEU A 36 1.73 -4.62 3.26
N ASP A 37 0.90 -5.35 3.99
CA ASP A 37 0.29 -4.88 5.23
C ASP A 37 0.08 -6.08 6.16
N ILE A 38 -0.04 -5.81 7.46
CA ILE A 38 -0.25 -6.84 8.47
C ILE A 38 -1.68 -7.40 8.42
N CYS A 39 -2.64 -6.61 7.92
CA CYS A 39 -4.03 -7.01 7.66
C CYS A 39 -4.78 -7.63 8.87
N ARG A 40 -4.36 -7.32 10.10
CA ARG A 40 -5.00 -7.74 11.34
C ARG A 40 -4.68 -6.76 12.47
N ASP A 41 -5.56 -6.72 13.47
CA ASP A 41 -5.34 -5.90 14.66
C ASP A 41 -4.20 -6.48 15.52
N LEU A 42 -3.53 -5.58 16.23
CA LEU A 42 -2.48 -5.89 17.19
C LEU A 42 -2.92 -5.44 18.60
N PRO A 43 -2.30 -5.94 19.67
CA PRO A 43 -2.59 -5.49 21.04
C PRO A 43 -2.41 -3.98 21.26
N TYR A 44 -1.59 -3.34 20.43
CA TYR A 44 -1.39 -1.89 20.35
C TYR A 44 -1.16 -1.52 18.88
N PRO A 45 -1.66 -0.38 18.38
CA PRO A 45 -2.43 0.67 19.05
C PRO A 45 -3.91 0.33 19.28
N ARG A 46 -4.62 1.10 20.12
CA ARG A 46 -6.05 0.87 20.46
C ARG A 46 -7.03 1.33 19.37
N TYR A 47 -6.67 1.15 18.11
CA TYR A 47 -7.56 1.34 16.97
C TYR A 47 -7.35 0.19 15.99
N SER A 48 -8.39 -0.17 15.25
CA SER A 48 -8.27 -1.24 14.26
C SER A 48 -7.30 -0.85 13.15
N LEU A 49 -6.42 -1.77 12.79
CA LEU A 49 -5.49 -1.69 11.68
C LEU A 49 -6.20 -2.01 10.37
N ALA A 50 -5.45 -2.01 9.27
CA ALA A 50 -6.00 -2.43 7.98
C ALA A 50 -6.43 -3.89 8.04
N LYS A 51 -7.48 -4.22 7.30
CA LYS A 51 -7.93 -5.59 7.01
C LYS A 51 -7.35 -6.02 5.66
N ARG A 52 -7.47 -7.31 5.35
CA ARG A 52 -7.08 -7.85 4.04
C ARG A 52 -7.82 -7.16 2.88
N SER A 53 -9.11 -6.85 3.06
CA SER A 53 -9.90 -6.12 2.06
C SER A 53 -9.36 -4.72 1.76
N ASP A 54 -8.75 -4.05 2.74
CA ASP A 54 -8.16 -2.72 2.52
C ASP A 54 -6.89 -2.80 1.63
N LEU A 55 -6.09 -3.86 1.82
CA LEU A 55 -4.93 -4.13 0.97
C LEU A 55 -5.35 -4.56 -0.44
N GLU A 56 -6.39 -5.38 -0.57
CA GLU A 56 -6.96 -5.76 -1.87
C GLU A 56 -7.48 -4.54 -2.65
N GLU A 57 -8.11 -3.59 -1.96
CA GLU A 57 -8.55 -2.32 -2.57
C GLU A 57 -7.37 -1.48 -3.08
N THR A 58 -6.18 -1.61 -2.49
CA THR A 58 -4.98 -0.90 -2.96
C THR A 58 -4.46 -1.44 -4.29
N ALA A 59 -4.77 -2.70 -4.62
CA ALA A 59 -4.33 -3.36 -5.85
C ALA A 59 -5.34 -3.22 -7.01
N ARG A 60 -6.47 -2.54 -6.80
CA ARG A 60 -7.49 -2.25 -7.83
C ARG A 60 -7.15 -0.99 -8.60
#